data_AF-A0A7S4MWZ8-F1
#
_entry.id   AF-A0A7S4MWZ8-F1
#
_cell.length_a   1.000
_cell.length_b   1.000
_cell.length_c   1.000
_cell.angle_alpha   90.00
_cell.angle_beta   90.00
_cell.angle_gamma   90.00
#
_symmetry.space_group_name_H-M   'P 1'
#
loop_
_entity.id
_entity.type
_entity.pdbx_description
1 polymer ?
#
loop_
_entity_poly.entity_id
_entity_poly.type
_entity_poly.pdbx_seq_one_letter_code
_entity_poly.pdbx_strand_id
1 'polypeptide(L)'
;DATELFEYLYENENDDENDDGDGNAARATALMCLDRLFYEGRIKTIDSEWCHSLNIVMYVLICFVTAMLVLQLLCSLLYVTRIKRVLSKEESSSGVMIMVPCYNEGYKELGKTIRSVLETDYPDDNRCLLVVCDGTITGHGEERSTPDIVADILGYGGGGGTSAASSSGGIINKERGHKYTSIGANSRNRARVHHGICVEDGRRLKYVVVVKCGTSKERRDGTNPRAGNRGKRDSQLVLAGMLNRRHYRRRPCELDRAIVRALDDLDLTVEGIKYLMAIDADTRVHADSLSQMVYTMEKSQNVLACCGETRVDNKAQSWVTALQVYEYYSSHHMKKAFESAFGCVTCLPGCFTLYRIRCDDDH
;
A
#
# COMPACT_ATOMS: atom_id res chain seq x y z
N ASP A 1 -23.64 2.76 57.85
CA ASP A 1 -23.52 1.97 56.60
C ASP A 1 -24.75 1.09 56.44
N ALA A 2 -25.19 0.71 55.23
CA ALA A 2 -26.41 -0.10 55.07
C ALA A 2 -26.29 -1.48 55.74
N THR A 3 -25.05 -1.99 55.79
CA THR A 3 -24.67 -3.25 56.42
C THR A 3 -24.81 -3.21 57.94
N GLU A 4 -24.38 -2.10 58.60
CA GLU A 4 -24.54 -1.92 60.05
C GLU A 4 -26.02 -1.84 60.46
N LEU A 5 -26.88 -1.25 59.62
CA LEU A 5 -28.31 -1.15 59.90
C LEU A 5 -29.01 -2.53 59.80
N PHE A 6 -28.51 -3.38 58.89
CA PHE A 6 -29.01 -4.75 58.71
C PHE A 6 -28.54 -5.66 59.85
N GLU A 7 -27.29 -5.53 60.29
CA GLU A 7 -26.77 -6.22 61.48
C GLU A 7 -27.53 -5.83 62.75
N TYR A 8 -27.82 -4.54 62.96
CA TYR A 8 -28.60 -4.06 64.09
C TYR A 8 -30.03 -4.64 64.12
N LEU A 9 -30.69 -4.77 62.97
CA LEU A 9 -32.02 -5.37 62.92
C LEU A 9 -31.98 -6.89 63.10
N TYR A 10 -30.93 -7.56 62.62
CA TYR A 10 -30.77 -9.01 62.73
C TYR A 10 -30.41 -9.45 64.16
N GLU A 11 -29.58 -8.68 64.86
CA GLU A 11 -29.24 -8.94 66.27
C GLU A 11 -30.45 -8.73 67.19
N ASN A 12 -31.26 -7.69 66.95
CA ASN A 12 -32.44 -7.37 67.75
C ASN A 12 -33.73 -8.11 67.33
N GLU A 13 -33.65 -9.07 66.41
CA GLU A 13 -34.80 -9.91 66.01
C GLU A 13 -34.97 -11.14 66.92
N ASN A 14 -33.95 -11.49 67.72
CA ASN A 14 -33.98 -12.65 68.63
C ASN A 14 -34.26 -12.28 70.10
N ASP A 15 -34.38 -10.99 70.45
CA ASP A 15 -34.64 -10.50 71.81
C ASP A 15 -36.12 -10.12 72.04
N ASP A 16 -37.05 -10.94 71.52
CA ASP A 16 -38.51 -10.72 71.60
C ASP A 16 -39.13 -11.02 72.99
N GLU A 17 -38.36 -11.09 74.07
CA GLU A 17 -38.89 -11.46 75.42
C GLU A 17 -38.95 -10.33 76.46
N ASN A 18 -38.59 -9.08 76.16
CA ASN A 18 -38.90 -7.94 77.06
C ASN A 18 -39.48 -6.74 76.29
N ASP A 19 -40.78 -6.54 76.47
CA ASP A 19 -41.59 -5.44 75.92
C ASP A 19 -41.27 -4.10 76.61
N ASP A 20 -40.12 -3.53 76.28
CA ASP A 20 -39.81 -2.13 76.56
C ASP A 20 -40.12 -1.29 75.30
N GLY A 21 -41.12 -0.41 75.39
CA GLY A 21 -41.64 0.39 74.27
C GLY A 21 -40.64 1.29 73.52
N ASP A 22 -39.39 1.39 73.97
CA ASP A 22 -38.31 2.13 73.31
C ASP A 22 -37.68 1.32 72.14
N GLY A 23 -37.61 -0.01 72.26
CA GLY A 23 -37.06 -0.90 71.22
C GLY A 23 -37.90 -0.93 69.93
N ASN A 24 -39.23 -0.86 70.07
CA ASN A 24 -40.14 -0.80 68.93
C ASN A 24 -40.04 0.53 68.16
N ALA A 25 -39.77 1.64 68.85
CA ALA A 25 -39.58 2.95 68.20
C ALA A 25 -38.25 3.00 67.41
N ALA A 26 -37.18 2.42 67.97
CA ALA A 26 -35.90 2.29 67.29
C ALA A 26 -35.99 1.39 66.05
N ARG A 27 -36.68 0.25 66.16
CA ARG A 27 -36.90 -0.69 65.04
C ARG A 27 -37.75 -0.07 63.92
N ALA A 28 -38.81 0.67 64.26
CA ALA A 28 -39.59 1.42 63.28
C ALA A 28 -38.76 2.49 62.56
N THR A 29 -37.87 3.17 63.28
CA THR A 29 -36.96 4.18 62.71
C THR A 29 -35.92 3.54 61.78
N ALA A 30 -35.37 2.39 62.15
CA ALA A 30 -34.43 1.63 61.31
C ALA A 30 -35.11 1.12 60.03
N LEU A 31 -36.33 0.58 60.12
CA LEU A 31 -37.14 0.18 58.96
C LEU A 31 -37.46 1.37 58.05
N MET A 32 -37.80 2.55 58.60
CA MET A 32 -37.99 3.77 57.80
C MET A 32 -36.70 4.22 57.10
N CYS A 33 -35.54 4.06 57.73
CA CYS A 33 -34.24 4.36 57.11
C CYS A 33 -33.92 3.38 55.96
N LEU A 34 -34.18 2.09 56.16
CA LEU A 34 -34.05 1.07 55.11
C LEU A 34 -34.98 1.33 53.93
N ASP A 35 -36.22 1.72 54.20
CA ASP A 35 -37.19 2.05 53.15
C ASP A 35 -36.74 3.29 52.36
N ARG A 36 -36.19 4.31 53.04
CA ARG A 36 -35.57 5.47 52.38
C ARG A 36 -34.37 5.10 51.51
N LEU A 37 -33.46 4.26 52.02
CA LEU A 37 -32.28 3.78 51.27
C LEU A 37 -32.69 2.94 50.06
N PHE A 38 -33.76 2.14 50.18
CA PHE A 38 -34.31 1.34 49.08
C PHE A 38 -34.88 2.23 47.96
N TYR A 39 -35.47 3.38 48.29
CA TYR A 39 -35.95 4.36 47.29
C TYR A 39 -34.84 5.28 46.73
N GLU A 40 -33.69 5.40 47.39
CA GLU A 40 -32.51 6.10 46.86
C GLU A 40 -31.83 5.33 45.71
N GLY A 41 -31.99 3.99 45.68
CA GLY A 41 -31.53 3.11 44.60
C GLY A 41 -32.42 3.11 43.35
N ARG A 42 -33.62 3.71 43.39
CA ARG A 42 -34.33 4.06 42.16
C ARG A 42 -33.65 5.28 41.59
N ILE A 43 -32.73 5.06 40.65
CA ILE A 43 -32.28 6.10 39.71
C ILE A 43 -33.56 6.73 39.17
N LYS A 44 -33.92 7.92 39.67
CA LYS A 44 -34.85 8.80 38.96
C LYS A 44 -34.20 8.92 37.60
N THR A 45 -34.75 8.25 36.59
CA THR A 45 -34.47 8.57 35.19
C THR A 45 -34.73 10.05 35.12
N ILE A 46 -33.68 10.85 35.17
CA ILE A 46 -33.82 12.28 35.06
C ILE A 46 -34.24 12.43 33.60
N ASP A 47 -35.56 12.50 33.37
CA ASP A 47 -36.18 13.06 32.18
C ASP A 47 -35.81 14.54 32.14
N SER A 48 -34.51 14.82 32.11
CA SER A 48 -33.96 16.13 31.90
C SER A 48 -34.14 16.39 30.42
N GLU A 49 -34.76 17.53 30.11
CA GLU A 49 -34.85 18.05 28.74
C GLU A 49 -33.46 18.07 28.06
N TRP A 50 -32.39 18.20 28.84
CA TRP A 50 -31.00 18.07 28.38
C TRP A 50 -30.63 16.68 27.88
N CYS A 51 -31.03 15.61 28.58
CA CYS A 51 -30.77 14.23 28.17
C CYS A 51 -31.56 13.89 26.90
N HIS A 52 -32.81 14.32 26.82
CA HIS A 52 -33.65 14.17 25.63
C HIS A 52 -33.05 14.93 24.42
N SER A 53 -32.59 16.16 24.62
CA SER A 53 -31.94 16.97 23.58
C SER A 53 -30.63 16.33 23.09
N LEU A 54 -29.80 15.81 24.00
CA LEU A 54 -28.57 15.09 23.64
C LEU A 54 -28.87 13.81 22.86
N ASN A 55 -29.90 13.05 23.24
CA ASN A 55 -30.32 11.86 22.50
C ASN A 55 -30.82 12.22 21.10
N ILE A 56 -31.61 13.28 20.93
CA ILE A 56 -32.03 13.77 19.60
C ILE A 56 -30.81 14.12 18.75
N VAL A 57 -29.86 14.87 19.30
CA VAL A 57 -28.62 15.23 18.58
C VAL A 57 -27.84 13.97 18.19
N MET A 58 -27.73 12.99 19.10
CA MET A 58 -27.07 11.72 18.82
C MET A 58 -27.78 10.95 17.70
N TYR A 59 -29.11 10.87 17.71
CA TYR A 59 -29.88 10.22 16.64
C TYR A 59 -29.75 10.94 15.30
N VAL A 60 -29.79 12.28 15.28
CA VAL A 60 -29.57 13.06 14.06
C VAL A 60 -28.17 12.82 13.49
N LEU A 61 -27.14 12.79 14.34
CA LEU A 61 -25.77 12.48 13.93
C LEU A 61 -25.65 11.05 13.40
N ILE A 62 -26.24 10.06 14.07
CA ILE A 62 -26.26 8.67 13.62
C ILE A 62 -26.97 8.56 12.27
N CYS A 63 -28.17 9.12 12.13
CA CYS A 63 -28.91 9.12 10.86
C CYS A 63 -28.13 9.82 9.74
N PHE A 64 -27.45 10.93 10.03
CA PHE A 64 -26.62 11.63 9.07
C PHE A 64 -25.43 10.76 8.61
N VAL A 65 -24.69 10.16 9.55
CA VAL A 65 -23.58 9.25 9.22
C VAL A 65 -24.08 8.02 8.45
N THR A 66 -25.19 7.41 8.86
CA THR A 66 -25.80 6.28 8.14
C THR A 66 -26.24 6.68 6.73
N ALA A 67 -26.86 7.84 6.55
CA ALA A 67 -27.26 8.34 5.24
C ALA A 67 -26.03 8.57 4.34
N MET A 68 -24.95 9.15 4.88
CA MET A 68 -23.69 9.29 4.14
C MET A 68 -23.10 7.94 3.74
N LEU A 69 -23.09 6.93 4.63
CA LEU A 69 -22.59 5.59 4.32
C LEU A 69 -23.44 4.88 3.25
N VAL A 70 -24.76 5.00 3.33
CA VAL A 70 -25.67 4.44 2.31
C VAL A 70 -25.46 5.14 0.96
N LEU A 71 -25.33 6.46 0.95
CA LEU A 71 -25.02 7.21 -0.27
C LEU A 71 -23.68 6.78 -0.88
N GLN A 72 -22.64 6.65 -0.05
CA GLN A 72 -21.32 6.17 -0.48
C GLN A 72 -21.38 4.78 -1.09
N LEU A 73 -22.17 3.87 -0.51
CA LEU A 73 -22.39 2.52 -1.01
C LEU A 73 -23.11 2.54 -2.36
N LEU A 74 -24.20 3.32 -2.49
CA LEU A 74 -24.97 3.45 -3.73
C LEU A 74 -24.12 4.04 -4.87
N CYS A 75 -23.39 5.12 -4.61
CA CYS A 75 -22.47 5.72 -5.57
C CYS A 75 -21.39 4.73 -6.01
N SER A 76 -20.78 4.01 -5.06
CA SER A 76 -19.78 2.98 -5.36
C SER A 76 -20.35 1.85 -6.22
N LEU A 77 -21.55 1.35 -5.93
CA LEU A 77 -22.22 0.31 -6.71
C LEU A 77 -22.52 0.76 -8.15
N LEU A 78 -23.03 1.99 -8.32
CA LEU A 78 -23.28 2.57 -9.64
C LEU A 78 -21.99 2.77 -10.45
N TYR A 79 -20.88 3.11 -9.78
CA TYR A 79 -19.58 3.27 -10.42
C TYR A 79 -19.01 1.93 -10.90
N VAL A 80 -18.99 0.91 -10.02
CA VAL A 80 -18.47 -0.43 -10.32
C VAL A 80 -19.23 -1.11 -11.46
N THR A 81 -20.56 -0.95 -11.50
CA THR A 81 -21.41 -1.55 -12.55
C THR A 81 -21.21 -0.89 -13.94
N ARG A 82 -20.77 0.37 -14.01
CA ARG A 82 -20.59 1.11 -15.28
C ARG A 82 -19.29 0.83 -16.03
N ILE A 83 -18.25 0.30 -15.36
CA ILE A 83 -16.87 0.22 -15.91
C ILE A 83 -16.59 -1.05 -16.74
N LYS A 84 -17.57 -1.93 -16.97
CA LYS A 84 -17.41 -3.10 -17.84
C LYS A 84 -17.45 -2.77 -19.36
N ARG A 85 -16.71 -1.77 -19.83
CA ARG A 85 -16.48 -1.61 -21.28
C ARG A 85 -15.20 -2.34 -21.67
N VAL A 86 -15.37 -3.35 -22.52
CA VAL A 86 -14.32 -4.16 -23.12
C VAL A 86 -13.43 -3.24 -23.97
N LEU A 87 -12.14 -3.24 -23.66
CA LEU A 87 -11.12 -2.51 -24.41
C LEU A 87 -11.03 -3.09 -25.82
N SER A 88 -11.12 -2.25 -26.85
CA SER A 88 -10.62 -2.62 -28.17
C SER A 88 -9.09 -2.52 -28.13
N LYS A 89 -8.41 -3.59 -28.53
CA LYS A 89 -6.97 -3.81 -28.37
C LYS A 89 -6.09 -2.89 -29.24
N GLU A 90 -6.68 -2.01 -30.04
CA GLU A 90 -6.01 -1.28 -31.12
C GLU A 90 -5.72 0.21 -30.85
N GLU A 91 -6.23 0.81 -29.76
CA GLU A 91 -6.16 2.29 -29.61
C GLU A 91 -5.03 2.82 -28.71
N SER A 92 -4.40 1.99 -27.86
CA SER A 92 -3.44 2.45 -26.84
C SER A 92 -2.07 1.81 -27.02
N SER A 93 -1.13 2.54 -27.62
CA SER A 93 0.26 2.10 -27.86
C SER A 93 1.30 2.93 -27.09
N SER A 94 0.90 3.62 -26.02
CA SER A 94 1.81 4.48 -25.25
C SER A 94 2.89 3.68 -24.53
N GLY A 95 4.13 4.20 -24.48
CA GLY A 95 5.21 3.55 -23.74
C GLY A 95 4.96 3.61 -22.23
N VAL A 96 5.04 2.46 -21.56
CA VAL A 96 4.88 2.32 -20.10
C VAL A 96 6.14 1.74 -19.47
N MET A 97 6.66 2.41 -18.45
CA MET A 97 7.70 1.89 -17.59
C MET A 97 7.12 1.41 -16.27
N ILE A 98 7.39 0.17 -15.89
CA ILE A 98 6.86 -0.49 -14.70
C ILE A 98 7.98 -0.60 -13.67
N MET A 99 7.92 0.20 -12.63
CA MET A 99 8.94 0.28 -11.59
C MET A 99 8.61 -0.61 -10.39
N VAL A 100 9.56 -1.46 -10.03
CA VAL A 100 9.49 -2.37 -8.88
C VAL A 100 10.67 -2.09 -7.94
N PRO A 101 10.49 -1.30 -6.87
CA PRO A 101 11.50 -1.18 -5.83
C PRO A 101 11.48 -2.44 -4.96
N CYS A 102 12.64 -3.05 -4.77
CA CYS A 102 12.82 -4.21 -3.90
C CYS A 102 13.97 -3.98 -2.91
N TYR A 103 13.91 -4.66 -1.77
CA TYR A 103 14.85 -4.56 -0.67
C TYR A 103 15.30 -5.92 -0.16
N ASN A 104 14.37 -6.72 0.37
CA ASN A 104 14.63 -7.99 1.03
C ASN A 104 13.60 -9.08 0.67
N GLU A 105 12.83 -8.86 -0.39
CA GLU A 105 11.83 -9.80 -0.87
C GLU A 105 12.51 -11.05 -1.43
N GLY A 106 11.84 -12.19 -1.24
CA GLY A 106 12.35 -13.51 -1.58
C GLY A 106 12.08 -13.94 -3.02
N TYR A 107 12.66 -15.07 -3.42
CA TYR A 107 12.57 -15.59 -4.79
C TYR A 107 11.12 -15.83 -5.25
N LYS A 108 10.28 -16.34 -4.34
CA LYS A 108 8.88 -16.66 -4.64
C LYS A 108 8.05 -15.41 -4.97
N GLU A 109 8.15 -14.37 -4.14
CA GLU A 109 7.31 -13.17 -4.30
C GLU A 109 7.80 -12.31 -5.48
N LEU A 110 9.12 -12.09 -5.60
CA LEU A 110 9.70 -11.41 -6.75
C LEU A 110 9.39 -12.14 -8.07
N GLY A 111 9.50 -13.47 -8.06
CA GLY A 111 9.19 -14.29 -9.23
C GLY A 111 7.73 -14.20 -9.64
N LYS A 112 6.78 -14.16 -8.70
CA LYS A 112 5.36 -13.93 -9.00
C LYS A 112 5.13 -12.54 -9.59
N THR A 113 5.71 -11.50 -8.99
CA THR A 113 5.56 -10.12 -9.43
C THR A 113 6.09 -9.95 -10.86
N ILE A 114 7.33 -10.36 -11.12
CA ILE A 114 7.96 -10.22 -12.45
C ILE A 114 7.22 -11.03 -13.52
N ARG A 115 6.85 -12.29 -13.24
CA ARG A 115 6.06 -13.09 -14.20
C ARG A 115 4.69 -12.48 -14.48
N SER A 116 4.01 -11.97 -13.45
CA SER A 116 2.71 -11.32 -13.63
C SER A 116 2.80 -10.06 -14.51
N VAL A 117 3.93 -9.35 -14.48
CA VAL A 117 4.19 -8.23 -15.39
C VAL A 117 4.40 -8.71 -16.83
N LEU A 118 5.19 -9.78 -17.03
CA LEU A 118 5.41 -10.40 -18.34
C LEU A 118 4.09 -10.91 -18.97
N GLU A 119 3.19 -11.44 -18.15
CA GLU A 119 1.88 -11.97 -18.56
C GLU A 119 0.84 -10.89 -18.89
N THR A 120 1.11 -9.60 -18.65
CA THR A 120 0.12 -8.53 -18.94
C THR A 120 -0.26 -8.47 -20.42
N ASP A 121 -1.51 -8.14 -20.72
CA ASP A 121 -2.04 -8.06 -22.09
C ASP A 121 -1.79 -6.68 -22.72
N TYR A 122 -0.53 -6.28 -22.76
CA TYR A 122 -0.07 -5.02 -23.33
C TYR A 122 1.04 -5.29 -24.36
N PRO A 123 1.20 -4.47 -25.42
CA PRO A 123 2.22 -4.71 -26.44
C PRO A 123 3.63 -4.81 -25.83
N ASP A 124 4.33 -5.91 -26.14
CA ASP A 124 5.64 -6.24 -25.57
C ASP A 124 6.70 -5.14 -25.82
N ASP A 125 6.64 -4.48 -26.97
CA ASP A 125 7.60 -3.44 -27.35
C ASP A 125 7.35 -2.09 -26.64
N ASN A 126 6.13 -1.87 -26.11
CA ASN A 126 5.72 -0.63 -25.46
C ASN A 126 5.80 -0.71 -23.94
N ARG A 127 6.38 -1.77 -23.36
CA ARG A 127 6.54 -1.92 -21.92
C ARG A 127 7.97 -2.24 -21.53
N CYS A 128 8.41 -1.65 -20.42
CA CYS A 128 9.73 -1.92 -19.85
C CYS A 128 9.62 -2.09 -18.34
N LEU A 129 10.20 -3.16 -17.81
CA LEU A 129 10.34 -3.38 -16.38
C LEU A 129 11.58 -2.64 -15.85
N LEU A 130 11.43 -1.83 -14.82
CA LEU A 130 12.53 -1.20 -14.08
C LEU A 130 12.56 -1.76 -12.65
N VAL A 131 13.50 -2.65 -12.34
CA VAL A 131 13.70 -3.15 -10.98
C VAL A 131 14.76 -2.31 -10.28
N VAL A 132 14.47 -1.83 -9.06
CA VAL A 132 15.44 -1.06 -8.26
C VAL A 132 15.72 -1.78 -6.95
N CYS A 133 16.85 -2.47 -6.86
CA CYS A 133 17.29 -3.16 -5.65
C CYS A 133 17.96 -2.18 -4.67
N ASP A 134 17.36 -1.99 -3.50
CA ASP A 134 17.77 -1.01 -2.48
C ASP A 134 18.89 -1.53 -1.56
N GLY A 135 20.02 -1.86 -2.16
CA GLY A 135 21.15 -2.48 -1.48
C GLY A 135 21.40 -3.92 -1.93
N THR A 136 22.45 -4.52 -1.39
CA THR A 136 22.76 -5.94 -1.56
C THR A 136 22.40 -6.68 -0.28
N ILE A 137 21.10 -6.83 -0.04
CA ILE A 137 20.55 -7.44 1.18
C ILE A 137 20.05 -8.85 0.88
N THR A 138 20.22 -9.75 1.83
CA THR A 138 19.63 -11.09 1.82
C THR A 138 18.38 -11.09 2.69
N GLY A 139 17.27 -11.54 2.11
CA GLY A 139 16.00 -11.69 2.81
C GLY A 139 16.06 -12.74 3.92
N HIS A 140 15.14 -12.66 4.88
CA HIS A 140 15.07 -13.67 5.94
C HIS A 140 14.64 -15.02 5.34
N GLY A 141 15.47 -16.06 5.52
CA GLY A 141 15.21 -17.39 4.97
C GLY A 141 15.62 -17.58 3.51
N GLU A 142 16.26 -16.58 2.89
CA GLU A 142 16.82 -16.68 1.55
C GLU A 142 18.34 -16.94 1.63
N GLU A 143 18.86 -17.75 0.71
CA GLU A 143 20.31 -18.05 0.62
C GLU A 143 21.07 -16.99 -0.19
N ARG A 144 20.37 -16.26 -1.06
CA ARG A 144 20.94 -15.33 -2.04
C ARG A 144 20.44 -13.91 -1.80
N SER A 145 21.25 -12.93 -2.18
CA SER A 145 20.84 -11.53 -2.05
C SER A 145 19.72 -11.20 -3.03
N THR A 146 18.87 -10.23 -2.70
CA THR A 146 17.77 -9.78 -3.57
C THR A 146 18.24 -9.40 -4.99
N PRO A 147 19.37 -8.69 -5.19
CA PRO A 147 19.94 -8.49 -6.53
C PRO A 147 20.30 -9.77 -7.27
N ASP A 148 20.79 -10.79 -6.58
CA ASP A 148 21.16 -12.08 -7.20
C ASP A 148 19.89 -12.85 -7.60
N ILE A 149 18.88 -12.86 -6.71
CA ILE A 149 17.54 -13.42 -7.00
C ILE A 149 16.93 -12.79 -8.25
N VAL A 150 16.99 -11.46 -8.38
CA VAL A 150 16.52 -10.74 -9.58
C VAL A 150 17.34 -11.15 -10.81
N ALA A 151 18.65 -11.32 -10.67
CA ALA A 151 19.52 -11.76 -11.75
C ALA A 151 19.22 -13.18 -12.24
N ASP A 152 18.81 -14.08 -11.33
CA ASP A 152 18.38 -15.43 -11.68
C ASP A 152 17.02 -15.42 -12.39
N ILE A 153 16.04 -14.65 -11.87
CA ILE A 153 14.70 -14.57 -12.45
C ILE A 153 14.76 -14.00 -13.87
N LEU A 154 15.56 -12.96 -14.10
CA LEU A 154 15.70 -12.29 -15.40
C LEU A 154 16.80 -12.89 -16.29
N GLY A 155 17.58 -13.84 -15.77
CA GLY A 155 18.58 -14.60 -16.52
C GLY A 155 19.82 -13.84 -16.97
N TYR A 156 20.26 -12.78 -16.27
CA TYR A 156 21.48 -12.02 -16.62
C TYR A 156 22.68 -12.27 -15.69
N GLY A 157 22.48 -12.97 -14.57
CA GLY A 157 23.56 -13.38 -13.69
C GLY A 157 24.16 -14.69 -14.19
N GLY A 158 25.39 -14.69 -14.68
CA GLY A 158 26.08 -15.87 -15.24
C GLY A 158 26.34 -17.06 -14.29
N GLY A 159 25.57 -17.23 -13.22
CA GLY A 159 25.46 -18.47 -12.46
C GLY A 159 24.37 -19.34 -13.08
N GLY A 160 24.59 -20.64 -13.23
CA GLY A 160 23.68 -21.59 -13.88
C GLY A 160 22.36 -21.80 -13.13
N GLY A 161 21.52 -20.76 -13.10
CA GLY A 161 20.17 -20.78 -12.55
C GLY A 161 19.21 -21.55 -13.44
N THR A 162 18.29 -22.24 -12.78
CA THR A 162 17.27 -23.17 -13.31
C THR A 162 16.12 -22.50 -14.07
N SER A 163 16.26 -21.24 -14.49
CA SER A 163 15.21 -20.47 -15.13
C SER A 163 15.23 -20.70 -16.65
N ALA A 164 14.09 -21.12 -17.23
CA ALA A 164 13.90 -21.34 -18.66
C ALA A 164 13.92 -20.06 -19.53
N ALA A 165 14.18 -18.89 -18.93
CA ALA A 165 14.21 -17.61 -19.63
C ALA A 165 15.54 -17.45 -20.40
N SER A 166 15.48 -17.57 -21.72
CA SER A 166 16.60 -17.21 -22.59
C SER A 166 16.71 -15.69 -22.66
N SER A 167 17.71 -15.12 -21.99
CA SER A 167 17.98 -13.69 -22.06
C SER A 167 19.07 -13.38 -23.10
N SER A 168 18.84 -12.36 -23.92
CA SER A 168 19.86 -11.74 -24.76
C SER A 168 20.21 -10.39 -24.13
N GLY A 169 21.02 -10.42 -23.07
CA GLY A 169 21.45 -9.23 -22.34
C GLY A 169 22.95 -8.99 -22.48
N GLY A 170 23.34 -7.76 -22.81
CA GLY A 170 24.73 -7.33 -22.74
C GLY A 170 25.21 -7.29 -21.29
N ILE A 171 26.27 -8.03 -20.97
CA ILE A 171 26.96 -7.89 -19.69
C ILE A 171 27.66 -6.53 -19.71
N ILE A 172 27.01 -5.48 -19.23
CA ILE A 172 27.75 -4.27 -18.86
C ILE A 172 28.63 -4.69 -17.68
N ASN A 173 29.93 -4.67 -17.96
CA ASN A 173 31.07 -4.98 -17.10
C ASN A 173 30.84 -4.77 -15.59
N LYS A 174 31.62 -5.50 -14.77
CA LYS A 174 31.86 -5.28 -13.33
C LYS A 174 32.44 -3.87 -13.00
N GLU A 175 31.98 -2.82 -13.68
CA GLU A 175 32.41 -1.45 -13.47
C GLU A 175 32.04 -0.96 -12.07
N ARG A 176 32.86 -0.04 -11.58
CA ARG A 176 32.60 0.74 -10.37
C ARG A 176 31.25 1.44 -10.56
N GLY A 177 30.21 0.97 -9.86
CA GLY A 177 28.84 1.52 -9.97
C GLY A 177 28.77 3.06 -10.04
N HIS A 178 27.83 3.55 -10.84
CA HIS A 178 27.63 4.95 -11.22
C HIS A 178 27.19 5.80 -10.04
N LYS A 179 27.82 6.96 -9.85
CA LYS A 179 27.50 7.87 -8.75
C LYS A 179 26.17 8.60 -8.98
N TYR A 180 25.42 8.77 -7.90
CA TYR A 180 24.24 9.64 -7.86
C TYR A 180 24.03 10.18 -6.44
N THR A 181 23.09 11.13 -6.32
CA THR A 181 22.70 11.72 -5.04
C THR A 181 21.37 11.14 -4.59
N SER A 182 21.39 10.47 -3.45
CA SER A 182 20.26 9.94 -2.71
C SER A 182 19.67 10.96 -1.73
N ILE A 183 18.49 10.66 -1.20
CA ILE A 183 17.86 11.45 -0.15
C ILE A 183 18.52 11.21 1.23
N GLY A 184 18.42 12.21 2.11
CA GLY A 184 18.84 12.11 3.51
C GLY A 184 20.30 12.55 3.77
N ALA A 185 20.70 12.44 5.05
CA ALA A 185 21.98 12.97 5.53
C ALA A 185 23.21 12.33 4.86
N ASN A 186 23.14 11.03 4.55
CA ASN A 186 24.17 10.34 3.80
C ASN A 186 23.75 10.27 2.32
N SER A 187 23.79 11.40 1.64
CA SER A 187 23.22 11.58 0.30
C SER A 187 24.07 11.00 -0.85
N ARG A 188 25.29 10.52 -0.60
CA ARG A 188 26.15 9.99 -1.68
C ARG A 188 25.92 8.50 -1.84
N ASN A 189 25.57 8.07 -3.05
CA ASN A 189 25.37 6.66 -3.34
C ASN A 189 25.92 6.29 -4.73
N ARG A 190 26.00 4.99 -5.00
CA ARG A 190 26.40 4.44 -6.29
C ARG A 190 25.50 3.25 -6.62
N ALA A 191 25.13 3.11 -7.88
CA ALA A 191 24.33 1.99 -8.36
C ALA A 191 24.93 1.36 -9.62
N ARG A 192 24.75 0.05 -9.77
CA ARG A 192 25.04 -0.69 -11.01
C ARG A 192 23.76 -0.77 -11.84
N VAL A 193 23.90 -0.74 -13.16
CA VAL A 193 22.78 -0.86 -14.10
C VAL A 193 23.01 -2.09 -14.96
N HIS A 194 22.01 -2.95 -15.02
CA HIS A 194 21.94 -4.12 -15.90
C HIS A 194 20.69 -3.98 -16.77
N HIS A 195 20.70 -4.55 -17.97
CA HIS A 195 19.54 -4.48 -18.86
C HIS A 195 19.52 -5.68 -19.81
N GLY A 196 18.37 -5.96 -20.39
CA GLY A 196 18.19 -7.05 -21.34
C GLY A 196 16.72 -7.31 -21.67
N ILE A 197 16.48 -8.42 -22.36
CA ILE A 197 15.13 -8.88 -22.71
C ILE A 197 14.94 -10.25 -22.08
N CYS A 198 13.90 -10.38 -21.27
CA CYS A 198 13.43 -11.65 -20.74
C CYS A 198 12.40 -12.25 -21.70
N VAL A 199 12.53 -13.54 -22.01
CA VAL A 199 11.60 -14.27 -22.87
C VAL A 199 11.09 -15.51 -22.14
N GLU A 200 9.78 -15.61 -21.94
CA GLU A 200 9.09 -16.76 -21.35
C GLU A 200 7.78 -16.97 -22.12
N ASP A 201 7.44 -18.21 -22.47
CA ASP A 201 6.18 -18.58 -23.15
C ASP A 201 5.84 -17.73 -24.41
N GLY A 202 6.87 -17.33 -25.17
CA GLY A 202 6.73 -16.52 -26.38
C GLY A 202 6.42 -15.04 -26.13
N ARG A 203 6.33 -14.61 -24.87
CA ARG A 203 6.24 -13.20 -24.46
C ARG A 203 7.63 -12.62 -24.24
N ARG A 204 7.80 -11.34 -24.56
CA ARG A 204 9.04 -10.59 -24.34
C ARG A 204 8.81 -9.46 -23.35
N LEU A 205 9.77 -9.28 -22.43
CA LEU A 205 9.80 -8.15 -21.50
C LEU A 205 11.18 -7.52 -21.48
N LYS A 206 11.26 -6.29 -22.00
CA LYS A 206 12.43 -5.42 -21.86
C LYS A 206 12.60 -5.06 -20.39
N TYR A 207 13.81 -5.12 -19.85
CA TYR A 207 14.07 -4.77 -18.46
C TYR A 207 15.35 -3.96 -18.25
N VAL A 208 15.33 -3.12 -17.22
CA VAL A 208 16.48 -2.44 -16.64
C VAL A 208 16.49 -2.76 -15.14
N VAL A 209 17.63 -3.17 -14.60
CA VAL A 209 17.83 -3.41 -13.17
C VAL A 209 18.87 -2.44 -12.63
N VAL A 210 18.48 -1.68 -11.61
CA VAL A 210 19.35 -0.76 -10.88
C VAL A 210 19.64 -1.34 -9.51
N VAL A 211 20.88 -1.76 -9.29
CA VAL A 211 21.33 -2.30 -7.99
C VAL A 211 22.07 -1.20 -7.23
N LYS A 212 21.48 -0.65 -6.17
CA LYS A 212 22.19 0.28 -5.29
C LYS A 212 23.24 -0.49 -4.49
N CYS A 213 24.46 0.00 -4.44
CA CYS A 213 25.55 -0.70 -3.74
C CYS A 213 26.33 0.20 -2.79
N GLY A 214 25.93 1.44 -2.56
CA GLY A 214 26.60 2.30 -1.59
C GLY A 214 27.93 2.86 -2.06
N THR A 215 28.54 3.70 -1.24
CA THR A 215 29.85 4.29 -1.55
C THR A 215 30.98 3.25 -1.44
N SER A 216 32.16 3.56 -2.01
CA SER A 216 33.33 2.70 -1.87
C SER A 216 33.85 2.58 -0.43
N LYS A 217 33.40 3.43 0.50
CA LYS A 217 33.70 3.30 1.93
C LYS A 217 32.75 2.29 2.57
N GLU A 218 31.45 2.44 2.33
CA GLU A 218 30.40 1.53 2.83
C GLU A 218 30.62 0.08 2.38
N ARG A 219 31.10 -0.14 1.15
CA ARG A 219 31.42 -1.49 0.67
C ARG A 219 32.71 -2.08 1.26
N ARG A 220 33.71 -1.22 1.53
CA ARG A 220 35.01 -1.68 2.05
C ARG A 220 34.93 -2.12 3.49
N ASP A 221 33.95 -1.59 4.23
CA ASP A 221 33.75 -1.97 5.62
C ASP A 221 33.38 -3.45 5.76
N GLY A 222 32.84 -4.12 4.72
CA GLY A 222 32.53 -5.56 4.67
C GLY A 222 31.51 -6.05 5.69
N THR A 223 31.22 -5.23 6.69
CA THR A 223 30.44 -5.49 7.90
C THR A 223 29.09 -4.80 7.88
N ASN A 224 28.86 -3.87 6.92
CA ASN A 224 27.59 -3.20 6.77
C ASN A 224 26.73 -3.92 5.72
N PRO A 225 25.82 -4.84 6.12
CA PRO A 225 24.93 -5.52 5.19
C PRO A 225 24.01 -4.53 4.45
N ARG A 226 23.79 -3.33 5.01
CA ARG A 226 22.88 -2.29 4.46
C ARG A 226 23.58 -1.29 3.55
N ALA A 227 24.73 -1.64 2.99
CA ALA A 227 25.44 -0.77 2.05
C ALA A 227 24.54 -0.37 0.86
N GLY A 228 24.37 0.94 0.64
CA GLY A 228 23.56 1.47 -0.45
C GLY A 228 22.06 1.57 -0.20
N ASN A 229 21.53 0.99 0.87
CA ASN A 229 20.11 1.11 1.25
C ASN A 229 19.78 2.56 1.63
N ARG A 230 18.71 3.10 1.04
CA ARG A 230 18.16 4.44 1.33
C ARG A 230 16.65 4.49 1.49
N GLY A 231 16.02 3.32 1.57
CA GLY A 231 14.59 3.15 1.64
C GLY A 231 13.91 3.24 0.26
N LYS A 232 12.70 2.68 0.23
CA LYS A 232 11.80 2.63 -0.93
C LYS A 232 11.60 4.00 -1.61
N ARG A 233 11.47 5.07 -0.81
CA ARG A 233 11.32 6.44 -1.33
C ARG A 233 12.51 6.87 -2.19
N ASP A 234 13.74 6.57 -1.75
CA ASP A 234 14.93 6.86 -2.56
C ASP A 234 14.94 6.03 -3.85
N SER A 235 14.53 4.76 -3.79
CA SER A 235 14.43 3.89 -4.98
C SER A 235 13.49 4.47 -6.03
N GLN A 236 12.34 4.97 -5.61
CA GLN A 236 11.38 5.62 -6.51
C GLN A 236 11.94 6.94 -7.08
N LEU A 237 12.72 7.68 -6.29
CA LEU A 237 13.36 8.92 -6.72
C LEU A 237 14.50 8.74 -7.72
N VAL A 238 15.07 7.54 -7.87
CA VAL A 238 16.09 7.27 -8.90
C VAL A 238 15.53 7.62 -10.28
N LEU A 239 14.37 7.05 -10.62
CA LEU A 239 13.75 7.27 -11.91
C LEU A 239 13.09 8.65 -11.98
N ALA A 240 12.27 9.02 -11.00
CA ALA A 240 11.58 10.31 -11.01
C ALA A 240 12.57 11.48 -11.06
N GLY A 241 13.71 11.37 -10.36
CA GLY A 241 14.78 12.34 -10.40
C GLY A 241 15.47 12.43 -11.76
N MET A 242 15.70 11.29 -12.42
CA MET A 242 16.23 11.25 -13.78
C MET A 242 15.29 11.95 -14.77
N LEU A 243 14.00 11.59 -14.75
CA LEU A 243 12.97 12.17 -15.61
C LEU A 243 12.85 13.68 -15.38
N ASN A 244 12.82 14.12 -14.12
CA ASN A 244 12.82 15.55 -13.78
C ASN A 244 14.06 16.29 -14.30
N ARG A 245 15.25 15.72 -14.13
CA ARG A 245 16.48 16.33 -14.66
C ARG A 245 16.45 16.42 -16.18
N ARG A 246 15.95 15.39 -16.86
CA ARG A 246 15.81 15.36 -18.32
C ARG A 246 14.80 16.40 -18.81
N HIS A 247 13.61 16.45 -18.19
CA HIS A 247 12.54 17.40 -18.54
C HIS A 247 13.03 18.86 -18.45
N TYR A 248 13.66 19.24 -17.33
CA TYR A 248 14.20 20.59 -17.14
C TYR A 248 15.60 20.82 -17.76
N ARG A 249 16.07 19.91 -18.64
CA ARG A 249 17.40 19.99 -19.29
C ARG A 249 18.56 20.25 -18.31
N ARG A 250 18.47 19.71 -17.08
CA ARG A 250 19.52 19.80 -16.06
C ARG A 250 20.63 18.80 -16.37
N ARG A 251 21.82 19.05 -15.83
CA ARG A 251 22.98 18.15 -16.01
C ARG A 251 22.66 16.75 -15.46
N PRO A 252 22.75 15.69 -16.30
CA PRO A 252 22.52 14.33 -15.85
C PRO A 252 23.68 13.83 -14.96
N CYS A 253 23.38 13.01 -13.97
CA CYS A 253 24.40 12.35 -13.15
C CYS A 253 25.03 11.14 -13.88
N GLU A 254 25.97 10.44 -13.23
CA GLU A 254 26.54 9.22 -13.81
C GLU A 254 25.46 8.12 -13.97
N LEU A 255 24.57 7.96 -12.98
CA LEU A 255 23.51 6.95 -13.02
C LEU A 255 22.46 7.23 -14.11
N ASP A 256 22.04 8.50 -14.27
CA ASP A 256 21.09 8.89 -15.33
C ASP A 256 21.60 8.46 -16.71
N ARG A 257 22.87 8.73 -17.00
CA ARG A 257 23.49 8.37 -18.28
C ARG A 257 23.54 6.87 -18.49
N ALA A 258 23.74 6.09 -17.43
CA ALA A 258 23.74 4.63 -17.51
C ALA A 258 22.33 4.07 -17.78
N ILE A 259 21.30 4.61 -17.12
CA ILE A 259 19.91 4.22 -17.36
C ILE A 259 19.48 4.60 -18.78
N VAL A 260 19.81 5.81 -19.24
CA VAL A 260 19.47 6.24 -20.62
C VAL A 260 20.13 5.33 -21.65
N ARG A 261 21.42 5.02 -21.51
CA ARG A 261 22.09 4.08 -22.42
C ARG A 261 21.44 2.70 -22.42
N ALA A 262 21.09 2.19 -21.24
CA ALA A 262 20.39 0.91 -21.12
C ALA A 262 19.02 0.91 -21.82
N LEU A 263 18.30 2.04 -21.81
CA LEU A 263 17.06 2.19 -22.55
C LEU A 263 17.31 2.27 -24.06
N ASP A 264 18.33 3.04 -24.49
CA ASP A 264 18.72 3.15 -25.90
C ASP A 264 19.13 1.77 -26.47
N ASP A 265 19.89 0.96 -25.72
CA ASP A 265 20.28 -0.41 -26.07
C ASP A 265 19.07 -1.36 -26.23
N LEU A 266 17.93 -1.02 -25.61
CA LEU A 266 16.67 -1.75 -25.69
C LEU A 266 15.70 -1.19 -26.73
N ASP A 267 16.16 -0.25 -27.57
CA ASP A 267 15.33 0.47 -28.53
C ASP A 267 14.12 1.15 -27.85
N LEU A 268 14.39 1.81 -26.72
CA LEU A 268 13.41 2.59 -25.96
C LEU A 268 13.96 4.00 -25.72
N THR A 269 13.24 5.00 -26.20
CA THR A 269 13.58 6.39 -25.90
C THR A 269 12.91 6.83 -24.60
N VAL A 270 13.59 7.65 -23.80
CA VAL A 270 12.97 8.28 -22.62
C VAL A 270 11.77 9.14 -23.04
N GLU A 271 11.83 9.72 -24.23
CA GLU A 271 10.77 10.50 -24.87
C GLU A 271 9.52 9.65 -25.18
N GLY A 272 9.68 8.39 -25.56
CA GLY A 272 8.57 7.46 -25.83
C GLY A 272 7.85 6.94 -24.58
N ILE A 273 8.39 7.17 -23.37
CA ILE A 273 7.77 6.74 -22.12
C ILE A 273 6.77 7.80 -21.66
N LYS A 274 5.48 7.52 -21.82
CA LYS A 274 4.37 8.39 -21.42
C LYS A 274 3.91 8.12 -19.99
N TYR A 275 3.94 6.87 -19.57
CA TYR A 275 3.42 6.44 -18.27
C TYR A 275 4.46 5.73 -17.40
N LEU A 276 4.40 5.97 -16.09
CA LEU A 276 5.16 5.28 -15.07
C LEU A 276 4.19 4.53 -14.15
N MET A 277 4.26 3.21 -14.16
CA MET A 277 3.56 2.36 -13.22
C MET A 277 4.49 2.06 -12.04
N ALA A 278 4.02 2.24 -10.81
CA ALA A 278 4.73 1.82 -9.61
C ALA A 278 3.97 0.66 -8.97
N ILE A 279 4.67 -0.46 -8.76
CA ILE A 279 4.13 -1.64 -8.07
C ILE A 279 5.08 -2.09 -6.95
N ASP A 280 4.54 -2.76 -5.94
CA ASP A 280 5.36 -3.34 -4.89
C ASP A 280 5.96 -4.69 -5.34
N ALA A 281 7.09 -5.07 -4.74
CA ALA A 281 7.81 -6.29 -5.10
C ALA A 281 7.06 -7.59 -4.75
N ASP A 282 6.01 -7.51 -3.94
CA ASP A 282 5.10 -8.58 -3.52
C ASP A 282 3.70 -8.45 -4.15
N THR A 283 3.54 -7.63 -5.19
CA THR A 283 2.24 -7.42 -5.86
C THR A 283 2.14 -8.22 -7.16
N ARG A 284 1.10 -9.06 -7.26
CA ARG A 284 0.73 -9.73 -8.52
C ARG A 284 -0.15 -8.81 -9.36
N VAL A 285 0.27 -8.54 -10.59
CA VAL A 285 -0.50 -7.76 -11.57
C VAL A 285 -1.46 -8.67 -12.33
N HIS A 286 -2.73 -8.29 -12.42
CA HIS A 286 -3.68 -9.02 -13.26
C HIS A 286 -3.47 -8.67 -14.73
N ALA A 287 -3.68 -9.64 -15.63
CA ALA A 287 -3.24 -9.56 -17.03
C ALA A 287 -3.82 -8.34 -17.78
N ASP A 288 -5.09 -8.01 -17.57
CA ASP A 288 -5.77 -6.89 -18.23
C ASP A 288 -5.53 -5.53 -17.55
N SER A 289 -4.98 -5.50 -16.33
CA SER A 289 -4.96 -4.28 -15.51
C SER A 289 -4.15 -3.16 -16.15
N LEU A 290 -3.00 -3.48 -16.73
CA LEU A 290 -2.14 -2.48 -17.37
C LEU A 290 -2.89 -1.77 -18.51
N SER A 291 -3.51 -2.54 -19.40
CA SER A 291 -4.25 -2.03 -20.56
C SER A 291 -5.46 -1.21 -20.14
N GLN A 292 -6.20 -1.65 -19.12
CA GLN A 292 -7.34 -0.91 -18.56
C GLN A 292 -6.93 0.42 -17.93
N MET A 293 -5.80 0.43 -17.19
CA MET A 293 -5.29 1.65 -16.58
C MET A 293 -4.82 2.66 -17.64
N VAL A 294 -4.06 2.21 -18.64
CA VAL A 294 -3.59 3.09 -19.72
C VAL A 294 -4.76 3.65 -20.52
N TYR A 295 -5.74 2.84 -20.90
CA TYR A 295 -6.95 3.32 -21.57
C TYR A 295 -7.71 4.37 -20.77
N THR A 296 -7.84 4.16 -19.46
CA THR A 296 -8.49 5.13 -18.57
C THR A 296 -7.74 6.46 -18.56
N MET A 297 -6.41 6.41 -18.54
CA MET A 297 -5.57 7.59 -18.62
C MET A 297 -5.68 8.27 -19.99
N GLU A 298 -5.67 7.54 -21.09
CA GLU A 298 -5.76 8.10 -22.45
C GLU A 298 -7.12 8.73 -22.75
N LYS A 299 -8.19 8.18 -22.18
CA LYS A 299 -9.56 8.72 -22.32
C LYS A 299 -9.69 10.14 -21.76
N SER A 300 -8.89 10.51 -20.76
CA SER A 300 -8.91 11.84 -20.16
C SER A 300 -7.50 12.38 -19.95
N GLN A 301 -7.11 13.33 -20.80
CA GLN A 301 -5.80 13.96 -20.75
C GLN A 301 -5.57 14.74 -19.44
N ASN A 302 -6.64 15.13 -18.75
CA ASN A 302 -6.58 15.83 -17.46
C ASN A 302 -6.27 14.90 -16.26
N VAL A 303 -6.26 13.58 -16.47
CA VAL A 303 -5.94 12.62 -15.39
C VAL A 303 -4.42 12.47 -15.30
N LEU A 304 -3.87 12.94 -14.18
CA LEU A 304 -2.44 12.85 -13.87
C LEU A 304 -2.02 11.45 -13.39
N ALA A 305 -2.90 10.75 -12.68
CA ALA A 305 -2.64 9.41 -12.19
C ALA A 305 -3.93 8.65 -11.89
N CYS A 306 -3.85 7.32 -11.98
CA CYS A 306 -4.92 6.41 -11.57
C CYS A 306 -4.36 5.23 -10.78
N CYS A 307 -5.18 4.60 -9.95
CA CYS A 307 -4.82 3.39 -9.23
C CYS A 307 -5.83 2.29 -9.52
N GLY A 308 -5.35 1.05 -9.64
CA GLY A 308 -6.23 -0.10 -9.74
C GLY A 308 -6.71 -0.59 -8.38
N GLU A 309 -7.60 -1.57 -8.39
CA GLU A 309 -8.02 -2.25 -7.18
C GLU A 309 -6.94 -3.22 -6.69
N THR A 310 -6.47 -3.03 -5.47
CA THR A 310 -5.61 -3.99 -4.80
C THR A 310 -6.46 -4.92 -3.95
N ARG A 311 -6.19 -6.22 -4.01
CA ARG A 311 -6.87 -7.24 -3.21
C ARG A 311 -5.82 -8.05 -2.47
N VAL A 312 -6.11 -8.42 -1.22
CA VAL A 312 -5.28 -9.38 -0.47
C VAL A 312 -5.62 -10.78 -0.97
N ASP A 313 -4.62 -11.56 -1.36
CA ASP A 313 -4.82 -12.94 -1.83
C ASP A 313 -5.22 -13.90 -0.69
N ASN A 314 -4.75 -13.67 0.54
CA ASN A 314 -5.12 -14.45 1.73
C ASN A 314 -6.41 -13.92 2.38
N LYS A 315 -7.57 -14.20 1.78
CA LYS A 315 -8.86 -13.65 2.22
C LYS A 315 -9.52 -14.33 3.43
N ALA A 316 -9.02 -15.48 3.90
CA ALA A 316 -9.78 -16.33 4.82
C ALA A 316 -8.96 -17.20 5.78
N GLN A 317 -7.77 -16.76 6.23
CA GLN A 317 -6.99 -17.57 7.18
C GLN A 317 -7.50 -17.47 8.62
N SER A 318 -8.12 -16.35 9.01
CA SER A 318 -8.71 -16.14 10.33
C SER A 318 -9.78 -15.03 10.32
N TRP A 319 -10.62 -14.99 11.37
CA TRP A 319 -11.55 -13.88 11.61
C TRP A 319 -10.86 -12.50 11.58
N VAL A 320 -9.65 -12.41 12.14
CA VAL A 320 -8.86 -11.18 12.18
C VAL A 320 -8.44 -10.76 10.76
N THR A 321 -8.01 -11.71 9.92
CA THR A 321 -7.69 -11.41 8.52
C THR A 321 -8.93 -10.99 7.72
N ALA A 322 -10.11 -11.53 8.01
CA ALA A 322 -11.34 -11.14 7.34
C ALA A 322 -11.76 -9.69 7.69
N LEU A 323 -11.57 -9.28 8.95
CA LEU A 323 -11.82 -7.90 9.37
C LEU A 323 -10.82 -6.92 8.74
N GLN A 324 -9.53 -7.29 8.65
CA GLN A 324 -8.52 -6.51 7.94
C GLN A 324 -8.83 -6.39 6.44
N VAL A 325 -9.35 -7.44 5.81
CA VAL A 325 -9.80 -7.42 4.42
C VAL A 325 -10.99 -6.47 4.24
N TYR A 326 -11.94 -6.45 5.19
CA TYR A 326 -13.07 -5.52 5.17
C TYR A 326 -12.62 -4.06 5.34
N GLU A 327 -11.76 -3.78 6.32
CA GLU A 327 -11.20 -2.44 6.54
C GLU A 327 -10.45 -1.94 5.29
N TYR A 328 -9.63 -2.82 4.71
CA TYR A 328 -8.91 -2.54 3.48
C TYR A 328 -9.88 -2.26 2.32
N TYR A 329 -10.88 -3.11 2.12
CA TYR A 329 -11.89 -2.94 1.06
C TYR A 329 -12.68 -1.64 1.23
N SER A 330 -13.15 -1.32 2.43
CA SER A 330 -13.89 -0.08 2.71
C SER A 330 -13.04 1.16 2.46
N SER A 331 -11.79 1.16 2.95
CA SER A 331 -10.89 2.32 2.87
C SER A 331 -10.22 2.50 1.49
N HIS A 332 -9.89 1.41 0.80
CA HIS A 332 -9.13 1.44 -0.46
C HIS A 332 -10.00 1.29 -1.70
N HIS A 333 -11.15 0.61 -1.62
CA HIS A 333 -12.03 0.42 -2.77
C HIS A 333 -13.24 1.35 -2.71
N MET A 334 -14.07 1.24 -1.67
CA MET A 334 -15.35 1.96 -1.61
C MET A 334 -15.16 3.47 -1.43
N LYS A 335 -14.24 3.91 -0.56
CA LYS A 335 -13.94 5.33 -0.42
C LYS A 335 -13.35 5.93 -1.70
N LYS A 336 -12.41 5.25 -2.35
CA LYS A 336 -11.76 5.76 -3.57
C LYS A 336 -12.69 5.74 -4.78
N ALA A 337 -13.57 4.75 -4.90
CA ALA A 337 -14.62 4.74 -5.92
C ALA A 337 -15.56 5.94 -5.75
N PHE A 338 -15.95 6.25 -4.50
CA PHE A 338 -16.71 7.46 -4.20
C PHE A 338 -15.96 8.74 -4.55
N GLU A 339 -14.71 8.89 -4.11
CA GLU A 339 -13.87 10.05 -4.46
C GLU A 339 -13.74 10.21 -5.99
N SER A 340 -13.49 9.10 -6.70
CA SER A 340 -13.37 9.08 -8.17
C SER A 340 -14.65 9.54 -8.87
N ALA A 341 -15.83 9.41 -8.26
CA ALA A 341 -17.08 9.95 -8.80
C ALA A 341 -17.08 11.49 -8.84
N PHE A 342 -16.26 12.14 -8.00
CA PHE A 342 -16.01 13.58 -8.00
C PHE A 342 -14.77 13.97 -8.82
N GLY A 343 -14.15 13.02 -9.54
CA GLY A 343 -13.00 13.29 -10.40
C GLY A 343 -11.68 13.52 -9.65
N CYS A 344 -11.59 13.18 -8.37
CA CYS A 344 -10.36 13.26 -7.58
C CYS A 344 -10.17 12.00 -6.72
N VAL A 345 -8.93 11.73 -6.29
CA VAL A 345 -8.64 10.71 -5.28
C VAL A 345 -7.68 11.35 -4.29
N THR A 346 -7.98 11.27 -3.00
CA THR A 346 -7.21 11.98 -1.96
C THR A 346 -5.86 11.33 -1.68
N CYS A 347 -5.74 10.02 -1.92
CA CYS A 347 -4.52 9.25 -1.72
C CYS A 347 -4.41 8.08 -2.70
N LEU A 348 -3.35 8.06 -3.51
CA LEU A 348 -3.03 6.94 -4.41
C LEU A 348 -2.23 5.88 -3.64
N PRO A 349 -2.63 4.60 -3.67
CA PRO A 349 -1.90 3.54 -3.00
C PRO A 349 -0.60 3.25 -3.74
N GLY A 350 0.53 3.28 -3.02
CA GLY A 350 1.85 3.13 -3.63
C GLY A 350 2.12 1.77 -4.30
N CYS A 351 1.32 0.75 -4.01
CA CYS A 351 1.52 -0.63 -4.46
C CYS A 351 0.97 -0.93 -5.87
N PHE A 352 0.10 -0.07 -6.44
CA PHE A 352 -0.48 -0.30 -7.76
C PHE A 352 -1.04 0.99 -8.37
N THR A 353 -0.15 1.88 -8.80
CA THR A 353 -0.52 3.21 -9.34
C THR A 353 0.19 3.50 -10.66
N LEU A 354 -0.54 4.11 -11.61
CA LEU A 354 -0.03 4.58 -12.89
C LEU A 354 -0.02 6.10 -12.91
N TYR A 355 1.12 6.70 -13.22
CA TYR A 355 1.34 8.13 -13.34
C TYR A 355 1.58 8.52 -14.79
N ARG A 356 0.99 9.65 -15.20
CA ARG A 356 1.33 10.33 -16.45
C ARG A 356 2.61 11.15 -16.22
N ILE A 357 3.65 10.85 -16.99
CA ILE A 357 4.94 11.56 -16.92
C ILE A 357 4.96 12.74 -17.88
N ARG A 358 4.27 12.61 -19.04
CA ARG A 358 4.16 13.66 -20.04
C ARG A 358 2.71 13.95 -20.39
N CYS A 359 2.39 15.23 -20.51
CA CYS A 359 1.19 15.70 -21.17
C CYS A 359 1.52 16.09 -22.61
N ASP A 360 0.56 15.90 -23.52
CA ASP A 360 0.75 16.23 -24.93
C ASP A 360 0.85 17.76 -25.18
N ASP A 361 0.58 18.58 -24.15
CA ASP A 361 0.66 20.05 -24.16
C ASP A 361 2.06 20.64 -23.89
N ASP A 362 3.10 19.80 -23.69
CA ASP A 362 4.48 20.24 -23.40
C ASP A 362 5.30 20.63 -24.66
N HIS A 363 4.64 21.08 -25.74
CA HIS A 363 5.29 21.51 -27.00
C HIS A 363 5.35 23.02 -27.18
#